data_AF-A0A2E5YYG4-F1
#
_entry.id   AF-A0A2E5YYG4-F1
#
_cell.length_a   1.000
_cell.length_b   1.000
_cell.length_c   1.000
_cell.angle_alpha   90.00
_cell.angle_beta   90.00
_cell.angle_gamma   90.00
#
_symmetry.space_group_name_H-M   'P 1'
#
loop_
_entity.id
_entity.type
_entity.pdbx_description
1 polymer ?
#
loop_
_entity_poly.entity_id
_entity_poly.type
_entity_poly.pdbx_seq_one_letter_code
_entity_poly.pdbx_strand_id
1 'polypeptide(L)'
;DKSRKIQLRMNGLAHIVEDIKNNKKIWKSMKPESKICYMGPYAPSQRINQFKPNTLEKSAHNLNEEDENLGLSRFCRIEIKIKKIDWLKLDYKGHQRLEFEFGKEIKVQWIAS
;
A
#
# COMPACT_ATOMS: atom_id res chain seq x y z
N ASP A 1 -13.64 -7.23 4.57
CA ASP A 1 -14.59 -7.85 5.51
C ASP A 1 -16.01 -7.75 4.96
N LYS A 2 -16.52 -8.83 4.34
CA LYS A 2 -17.86 -8.84 3.73
C LYS A 2 -18.97 -8.66 4.77
N SER A 3 -18.73 -9.08 6.02
CA SER A 3 -19.72 -9.01 7.09
C SER A 3 -20.03 -7.55 7.46
N ARG A 4 -19.01 -6.69 7.46
CA ARG A 4 -19.13 -5.28 7.80
C ARG A 4 -19.84 -4.45 6.73
N LYS A 5 -19.86 -4.91 5.47
CA LYS A 5 -20.47 -4.19 4.34
C LYS A 5 -20.01 -2.73 4.19
N ILE A 6 -18.78 -2.43 4.62
CA ILE A 6 -18.19 -1.08 4.56
C ILE A 6 -17.16 -1.02 3.43
N GLN A 7 -17.19 0.07 2.69
CA GLN A 7 -16.16 0.49 1.75
C GLN A 7 -15.64 1.86 2.18
N LEU A 8 -14.32 2.03 2.10
CA LEU A 8 -13.64 3.31 2.26
C LEU A 8 -12.93 3.63 0.95
N ARG A 9 -13.17 4.82 0.39
CA ARG A 9 -12.36 5.38 -0.69
C ARG A 9 -11.62 6.58 -0.14
N MET A 10 -10.30 6.57 -0.25
CA MET A 10 -9.44 7.63 0.25
C MET A 10 -8.79 8.33 -0.94
N ASN A 11 -8.90 9.65 -0.98
CA ASN A 11 -8.25 10.50 -1.96
C ASN A 11 -7.27 11.43 -1.24
N GLY A 12 -6.07 11.57 -1.80
CA GLY A 12 -5.02 12.37 -1.21
C GLY A 12 -3.86 12.57 -2.17
N LEU A 13 -2.89 13.37 -1.72
CA LEU A 13 -1.64 13.54 -2.43
C LEU A 13 -0.62 12.53 -1.91
N ALA A 14 -0.10 11.71 -2.82
CA ALA A 14 0.96 10.77 -2.53
C ALA A 14 2.34 11.41 -2.81
N HIS A 15 3.31 11.13 -1.95
CA HIS A 15 4.71 11.47 -2.20
C HIS A 15 5.62 10.34 -1.72
N ILE A 16 6.80 10.26 -2.32
CA ILE A 16 7.85 9.33 -1.91
C ILE A 16 8.56 9.92 -0.69
N VAL A 17 8.75 9.12 0.35
CA VAL A 17 9.44 9.54 1.57
C VAL A 17 10.96 9.37 1.38
N GLU A 18 11.68 10.48 1.35
CA GLU A 18 13.14 10.55 1.13
C GLU A 18 13.97 10.43 2.44
N ASP A 19 13.42 9.78 3.48
CA ASP A 19 14.14 9.52 4.73
C ASP A 19 14.83 8.16 4.69
N ILE A 20 16.05 8.13 4.13
CA ILE A 20 16.85 6.90 3.96
C ILE A 20 17.07 6.19 5.31
N LYS A 21 17.33 6.93 6.39
CA LYS A 21 17.66 6.35 7.69
C LYS A 21 16.45 5.63 8.28
N ASN A 22 15.27 6.25 8.22
CA ASN A 22 14.04 5.65 8.71
C ASN A 22 13.53 4.54 7.78
N ASN A 23 13.66 4.70 6.46
CA ASN A 23 13.33 3.66 5.49
C ASN A 23 14.13 2.37 5.74
N LYS A 24 15.44 2.49 6.03
CA LYS A 24 16.27 1.35 6.44
C LYS A 24 15.79 0.68 7.72
N LYS A 25 15.34 1.45 8.72
CA LYS A 25 14.79 0.88 9.97
C LYS A 25 13.50 0.11 9.72
N ILE A 26 12.59 0.68 8.93
CA ILE A 26 11.32 0.04 8.59
C ILE A 26 11.57 -1.23 7.77
N TRP A 27 12.45 -1.15 6.77
CA TRP A 27 12.90 -2.33 6.02
C TRP A 27 13.37 -3.45 6.96
N LYS A 28 14.24 -3.15 7.92
CA LYS A 28 14.72 -4.14 8.91
C LYS A 28 13.60 -4.77 9.75
N SER A 29 12.51 -4.04 10.01
CA SER A 29 11.34 -4.56 10.74
C SER A 29 10.33 -5.33 9.89
N MET A 30 10.46 -5.30 8.56
CA MET A 30 9.54 -6.01 7.67
C MET A 30 9.69 -7.52 7.80
N LYS A 31 8.56 -8.22 7.64
CA LYS A 31 8.55 -9.67 7.54
C LYS A 31 9.36 -10.14 6.32
N PRO A 32 10.14 -11.21 6.41
CA PRO A 32 10.96 -11.67 5.30
C PRO A 32 10.16 -11.94 4.01
N GLU A 33 8.94 -12.46 4.13
CA GLU A 33 8.06 -12.75 3.00
C GLU A 33 7.59 -11.48 2.29
N SER A 34 7.58 -10.33 2.98
CA SER A 34 7.29 -9.04 2.35
C SER A 34 8.52 -8.47 1.63
N LYS A 35 9.73 -8.76 2.12
CA LYS A 35 10.97 -8.26 1.54
C LYS A 35 11.29 -8.93 0.20
N ILE A 36 11.04 -10.23 0.08
CA ILE A 36 11.38 -11.00 -1.14
C ILE A 36 10.68 -10.44 -2.40
N CYS A 37 9.53 -9.79 -2.25
CA CYS A 37 8.80 -9.13 -3.34
C CYS A 37 9.59 -8.00 -4.02
N TYR A 38 10.59 -7.42 -3.35
CA TYR A 38 11.45 -6.36 -3.91
C TYR A 38 12.67 -6.93 -4.66
N MET A 39 12.90 -8.24 -4.55
CA MET A 39 14.08 -8.93 -5.08
C MET A 39 13.77 -9.70 -6.37
N GLY A 40 12.54 -9.59 -6.89
CA GLY A 40 12.13 -10.21 -8.14
C GLY A 40 12.97 -9.77 -9.35
N PRO A 41 13.09 -10.62 -10.38
CA PRO A 41 13.88 -10.33 -11.57
C PRO A 41 13.18 -9.37 -12.56
N TYR A 42 11.88 -9.11 -12.40
CA TYR A 42 11.09 -8.26 -13.29
C TYR A 42 10.65 -6.97 -12.58
N ALA A 43 10.69 -5.85 -13.31
CA ALA A 43 10.08 -4.62 -12.82
C ALA A 43 8.55 -4.76 -12.76
N PRO A 44 7.87 -4.10 -11.80
CA PRO A 44 6.41 -4.01 -11.81
C PRO A 44 5.89 -3.54 -13.18
N SER A 45 4.86 -4.22 -13.70
CA SER A 45 4.25 -3.96 -15.02
C SER A 45 5.16 -4.22 -16.24
N GLN A 46 6.33 -4.83 -16.06
CA GLN A 46 7.15 -5.29 -17.18
C GLN A 46 6.38 -6.34 -18.02
N ARG A 47 6.39 -6.16 -19.35
CA ARG A 47 5.78 -7.14 -20.27
C ARG A 47 6.64 -8.41 -20.33
N ILE A 48 6.01 -9.57 -20.16
CA ILE A 48 6.63 -10.89 -20.27
C ILE A 48 5.78 -11.77 -21.18
N ASN A 49 6.42 -12.69 -21.92
CA ASN A 49 5.74 -13.52 -22.92
C ASN A 49 4.91 -14.66 -22.31
N GLN A 50 5.20 -15.04 -21.06
CA GLN A 50 4.49 -16.08 -20.33
C GLN A 50 4.56 -15.78 -18.84
N PHE A 51 3.63 -16.35 -18.07
CA PHE A 51 3.63 -16.23 -16.62
C PHE A 51 4.96 -16.72 -16.02
N LYS A 52 5.53 -15.90 -15.14
CA LYS A 52 6.67 -16.25 -14.30
C LYS A 52 6.47 -15.62 -12.92
N PRO A 53 6.76 -16.34 -11.81
CA PRO A 53 6.79 -15.74 -10.48
C PRO A 53 7.78 -14.57 -10.45
N ASN A 54 7.37 -13.39 -9.99
CA ASN A 54 8.25 -12.23 -9.85
C ASN A 54 8.87 -12.16 -8.45
N THR A 55 9.50 -13.25 -8.02
CA THR A 55 10.16 -13.40 -6.72
C THR A 55 11.48 -14.10 -6.91
N LEU A 56 12.39 -13.92 -5.95
CA LEU A 56 13.66 -14.65 -5.93
C LEU A 56 13.41 -16.16 -5.77
N GLU A 57 14.16 -17.02 -6.45
CA GLU A 57 14.13 -18.48 -6.27
C GLU A 57 14.91 -18.90 -5.01
N LYS A 58 14.63 -18.25 -3.88
CA LYS A 58 15.17 -18.58 -2.56
C LYS A 58 14.06 -18.52 -1.53
N SER A 59 14.24 -19.21 -0.40
CA SER A 59 13.37 -18.99 0.76
C SER A 59 13.57 -17.57 1.29
N ALA A 60 12.47 -16.91 1.66
CA ALA A 60 12.50 -15.60 2.32
C ALA A 60 13.32 -15.61 3.63
N HIS A 61 13.51 -16.78 4.26
CA HIS A 61 14.32 -16.92 5.48
C HIS A 61 15.81 -17.19 5.20
N ASN A 62 16.19 -17.39 3.93
CA ASN A 62 17.57 -17.72 3.51
C ASN A 62 18.16 -16.61 2.61
N LEU A 63 17.80 -15.35 2.87
CA LEU A 63 18.32 -14.19 2.13
C LEU A 63 19.72 -13.84 2.63
N ASN A 64 20.64 -13.58 1.70
CA ASN A 64 21.98 -13.09 2.02
C ASN A 64 22.03 -11.55 2.02
N GLU A 65 23.20 -10.98 2.33
CA GLU A 65 23.38 -9.52 2.38
C GLU A 65 23.16 -8.84 1.02
N GLU A 66 23.56 -9.49 -0.08
CA GLU A 66 23.35 -8.97 -1.44
C GLU A 66 21.86 -8.91 -1.78
N ASP A 67 21.09 -9.94 -1.44
CA ASP A 67 19.64 -10.00 -1.61
C ASP A 67 18.97 -8.86 -0.82
N GLU A 68 19.35 -8.68 0.45
CA GLU A 68 18.83 -7.61 1.31
C GLU A 68 19.17 -6.20 0.78
N ASN A 69 20.39 -6.00 0.28
CA ASN A 69 20.81 -4.73 -0.32
C ASN A 69 20.04 -4.45 -1.63
N LEU A 70 19.82 -5.47 -2.46
CA LEU A 70 19.02 -5.35 -3.67
C LEU A 70 17.57 -4.96 -3.33
N GLY A 71 16.94 -5.66 -2.38
CA GLY A 71 15.58 -5.36 -1.95
C GLY A 71 15.45 -3.96 -1.37
N LEU A 72 16.38 -3.57 -0.50
CA LEU A 72 16.41 -2.24 0.10
C LEU A 72 16.60 -1.13 -0.94
N SER A 73 17.44 -1.34 -1.97
CA SER A 73 17.63 -0.35 -3.06
C SER A 73 16.35 -0.08 -3.85
N ARG A 74 15.40 -1.01 -3.83
CA ARG A 74 14.10 -0.94 -4.52
C ARG A 74 12.94 -0.62 -3.57
N PHE A 75 13.22 -0.52 -2.27
CA PHE A 75 12.24 -0.20 -1.26
C PHE A 75 12.05 1.31 -1.15
N CYS A 76 10.80 1.74 -1.18
CA CYS A 76 10.43 3.09 -0.84
C CYS A 76 9.15 3.09 0.00
N ARG A 77 8.95 4.18 0.73
CA ARG A 77 7.70 4.46 1.41
C ARG A 77 6.95 5.53 0.66
N ILE A 78 5.65 5.29 0.47
CA ILE A 78 4.72 6.28 -0.05
C ILE A 78 3.90 6.79 1.12
N GLU A 79 3.94 8.09 1.37
CA GLU A 79 3.04 8.74 2.31
C GLU A 79 1.92 9.43 1.53
N ILE A 80 0.68 9.17 1.94
CA ILE A 80 -0.51 9.75 1.33
C ILE A 80 -1.12 10.74 2.32
N LYS A 81 -1.03 12.03 2.00
CA LYS A 81 -1.76 13.07 2.73
C LYS A 81 -3.22 13.04 2.27
N ILE A 82 -4.05 12.35 3.04
CA ILE A 82 -5.49 12.22 2.76
C ILE A 82 -6.14 13.60 2.79
N LYS A 83 -6.87 13.93 1.72
CA LYS A 83 -7.69 15.13 1.59
C LYS A 83 -9.17 14.81 1.74
N LYS A 84 -9.59 13.60 1.36
CA LYS A 84 -10.99 13.20 1.35
C LYS A 84 -11.15 11.72 1.63
N ILE A 85 -12.17 11.36 2.42
CA ILE A 85 -12.60 9.98 2.62
C ILE A 85 -14.08 9.89 2.29
N ASP A 86 -14.43 8.89 1.49
CA ASP A 86 -15.80 8.48 1.19
C ASP A 86 -16.04 7.14 1.89
N TRP A 87 -16.90 7.18 2.90
CA TRP A 87 -17.36 6.01 3.63
C TRP A 87 -18.72 5.60 3.10
N LEU A 88 -18.82 4.34 2.66
CA LEU A 88 -20.06 3.74 2.21
C LEU A 88 -20.34 2.50 3.04
N LYS A 89 -21.52 2.43 3.64
CA LYS A 89 -22.05 1.21 4.26
C LYS A 89 -23.24 0.72 3.46
N LEU A 90 -23.11 -0.50 2.95
CA LEU A 90 -24.16 -1.14 2.17
C LEU A 90 -25.27 -1.64 3.10
N ASP A 91 -26.47 -1.17 2.86
CA ASP A 91 -27.70 -1.60 3.51
C ASP A 91 -28.79 -1.81 2.45
N TYR A 92 -29.58 -2.86 2.61
CA TYR A 92 -30.65 -3.21 1.68
C TYR A 92 -31.81 -2.22 1.72
N LYS A 93 -31.96 -1.45 2.81
CA LYS A 93 -32.94 -0.38 2.94
C LYS A 93 -32.51 0.95 2.31
N GLY A 94 -31.31 0.98 1.71
CA GLY A 94 -30.69 2.19 1.18
C GLY A 94 -29.32 2.39 1.81
N HIS A 95 -28.30 2.56 0.96
CA HIS A 95 -26.93 2.67 1.42
C HIS A 95 -26.68 3.98 2.17
N GLN A 96 -25.86 3.90 3.22
CA GLN A 96 -25.46 5.04 4.02
C GLN A 96 -24.10 5.50 3.53
N ARG A 97 -23.96 6.79 3.22
CA ARG A 97 -22.70 7.33 2.70
C ARG A 97 -22.35 8.68 3.34
N LEU A 98 -21.13 8.76 3.84
CA LEU A 98 -20.55 9.95 4.46
C LEU A 98 -19.32 10.36 3.68
N GLU A 99 -19.20 11.65 3.49
CA GLU A 99 -18.01 12.27 2.94
C GLU A 99 -17.30 13.09 4.02
N PHE A 100 -16.01 12.85 4.15
CA PHE A 100 -15.10 13.58 5.02
C PHE A 100 -14.13 14.37 4.15
N GLU A 101 -14.01 15.67 4.40
CA GLU A 101 -13.01 16.53 3.78
C GLU A 101 -12.05 17.06 4.84
N PHE A 102 -10.75 16.85 4.63
CA PHE A 102 -9.69 17.19 5.57
C PHE A 102 -9.02 18.51 5.15
N GLY A 103 -9.35 19.59 5.85
CA GLY A 103 -8.78 20.93 5.67
C GLY A 103 -8.22 21.51 6.97
N LYS A 104 -8.42 22.82 7.20
CA LYS A 104 -8.15 23.45 8.51
C LYS A 104 -9.02 22.84 9.61
N GLU A 105 -10.26 22.52 9.24
CA GLU A 105 -11.22 21.77 10.02
C GLU A 105 -11.66 20.55 9.20
N ILE A 106 -12.14 19.51 9.89
CA ILE A 106 -12.71 18.34 9.22
C ILE A 106 -14.17 18.64 8.94
N LYS A 107 -14.55 18.66 7.66
CA LYS A 107 -15.95 18.76 7.25
C LYS A 107 -16.52 17.37 7.04
N VAL A 108 -17.75 17.17 7.48
CA VAL A 108 -18.47 15.89 7.35
C VAL A 108 -19.85 16.16 6.81
N GLN A 109 -20.26 15.42 5.78
CA GLN A 109 -21.59 15.54 5.21
C GLN A 109 -22.14 14.18 4.78
N TRP A 110 -23.45 13.99 4.94
CA TRP A 110 -24.17 12.90 4.31
C TRP A 110 -24.28 13.17 2.82
N ILE A 111 -24.03 12.15 2.01
CA ILE A 111 -24.21 12.22 0.56
C ILE A 111 -25.11 11.07 0.11
N ALA A 112 -25.88 11.31 -0.95
CA ALA A 112 -26.63 10.24 -1.57
C ALA A 112 -25.67 9.15 -2.09
N SER A 113 -26.07 7.89 -1.94
CA SER A 113 -25.35 6.76 -2.52
C SER A 113 -25.63 6.64 -4.00
#